data_AF-A0A8T4TM31-F1
#
_entry.id   AF-A0A8T4TM31-F1
#
_cell.length_a   1.000
_cell.length_b   1.000
_cell.length_c   1.000
_cell.angle_alpha   90.00
_cell.angle_beta   90.00
_cell.angle_gamma   90.00
#
_symmetry.space_group_name_H-M   'P 1'
#
loop_
_entity.id
_entity.type
_entity.pdbx_description
1 polymer ?
#
loop_
_entity_poly.entity_id
_entity_poly.type
_entity_poly.pdbx_seq_one_letter_code
_entity_poly.pdbx_strand_id
1 'polypeptide(L)'
;MLNRKNKKGISPLIATVLIIGFTIVLAALVITWGTKLFKTTVSQTETASQFSLACTTGLKLEITEKKVNPTLFKVSITMRNQNQDKTIDDFNFIVYDAVGKIKKYAGYALTNGNFTSTSGKAALEFPVPQTYTINVAPGDVDLTKVSKVEVYPIFTIEGNTKACDTPELVTF
;
A
#
# COMPACT_ATOMS: atom_id res chain seq x y z
N MET A 1 66.14 30.61 34.06
CA MET A 1 65.96 30.89 32.62
C MET A 1 64.49 30.65 32.24
N LEU A 2 63.69 31.71 32.13
CA LEU A 2 62.28 31.63 31.73
C LEU A 2 62.19 31.85 30.22
N ASN A 3 61.95 30.77 29.48
CA ASN A 3 61.81 30.77 28.03
C ASN A 3 60.48 31.45 27.64
N ARG A 4 60.51 32.76 27.31
CA ARG A 4 59.34 33.51 26.82
C ARG A 4 58.97 33.00 25.43
N LYS A 5 57.93 32.16 25.35
CA LYS A 5 57.33 31.75 24.07
C LYS A 5 56.68 32.98 23.42
N ASN A 6 57.20 33.39 22.26
CA ASN A 6 56.60 34.42 21.41
C ASN A 6 55.17 34.00 21.04
N LYS A 7 54.17 34.74 21.55
CA LYS A 7 52.77 34.56 21.14
C LYS A 7 52.62 35.13 19.74
N LYS A 8 52.53 34.27 18.72
CA LYS A 8 52.15 34.70 17.36
C LYS A 8 50.69 35.16 17.42
N GLY A 9 50.47 36.46 17.19
CA GLY A 9 49.12 36.99 17.00
C GLY A 9 48.54 36.38 15.73
N ILE A 10 47.46 35.61 15.86
CA ILE A 10 46.69 35.15 14.71
C ILE A 10 46.11 36.40 14.05
N SER A 11 46.37 36.58 12.75
CA SER A 11 45.88 37.74 12.01
C SER A 11 44.34 37.77 12.07
N PRO A 12 43.71 38.78 12.70
CA PRO A 12 42.26 38.85 12.90
C PRO A 12 41.46 38.76 11.60
N LEU A 13 42.08 39.14 10.47
CA LEU A 13 41.46 39.17 9.14
C LEU A 13 41.24 37.76 8.56
N ILE A 14 42.08 36.78 8.92
CA ILE A 14 41.93 35.40 8.42
C ILE A 14 40.78 34.68 9.15
N ALA A 15 40.59 34.98 10.45
CA ALA A 15 39.55 34.35 11.26
C ALA A 15 38.15 34.72 10.77
N THR A 16 37.92 35.97 10.39
CA THR A 16 36.60 36.44 9.93
C THR A 16 36.19 35.80 8.60
N VAL A 17 37.14 35.66 7.66
CA VAL A 17 36.87 35.01 6.36
C VAL A 17 36.54 33.52 6.56
N LEU A 18 37.26 32.84 7.46
CA LEU A 18 37.00 31.42 7.77
C LEU A 18 35.61 31.24 8.36
N ILE A 19 35.19 32.13 9.27
CA ILE A 19 33.85 32.10 9.86
C ILE A 19 32.77 32.31 8.80
N ILE A 20 32.91 33.32 7.94
CA ILE A 20 31.92 33.59 6.87
C ILE A 20 31.84 32.38 5.92
N GLY A 21 32.98 31.84 5.49
CA GLY A 21 33.03 30.65 4.64
C GLY A 21 32.33 29.44 5.28
N PHE A 22 32.58 29.19 6.57
CA PHE A 22 31.92 28.11 7.30
C PHE A 22 30.39 28.30 7.38
N THR A 23 29.91 29.52 7.65
CA THR A 23 28.47 29.79 7.72
C THR A 23 27.75 29.55 6.40
N ILE A 24 28.37 29.89 5.26
CA ILE A 24 27.79 29.65 3.93
C ILE A 24 27.67 28.15 3.65
N VAL A 25 28.71 27.37 3.97
CA VAL A 25 28.69 25.91 3.82
C VAL A 25 27.61 25.28 4.69
N LEU A 26 27.49 25.73 5.94
CA LEU A 26 26.48 25.23 6.87
C LEU A 26 25.06 25.57 6.39
N ALA A 27 24.84 26.79 5.89
CA ALA A 27 23.56 27.19 5.31
C ALA A 27 23.19 26.31 4.09
N ALA A 28 24.13 26.06 3.19
CA ALA A 28 23.91 25.20 2.02
C ALA A 28 23.54 23.76 2.42
N LEU A 29 24.19 23.22 3.45
CA LEU A 29 23.90 21.88 3.98
C LEU A 29 22.48 21.83 4.57
N VAL A 30 22.12 22.79 5.43
CA VAL A 30 20.79 22.87 6.06
C VAL A 30 19.69 22.98 5.00
N ILE A 31 19.87 23.82 3.98
CA ILE A 31 18.89 23.98 2.89
C ILE A 31 18.74 22.67 2.10
N THR A 32 19.85 22.00 1.79
CA THR A 32 19.82 20.73 1.03
C THR A 32 19.13 19.62 1.81
N TRP A 33 19.35 19.55 3.11
CA TRP A 33 18.73 18.55 3.98
C TRP A 33 17.24 18.86 4.20
N GLY A 34 16.92 20.12 4.50
CA GLY A 34 15.55 20.57 4.71
C GLY A 34 14.67 20.35 3.49
N THR A 35 15.14 20.76 2.30
CA THR A 35 14.36 20.59 1.06
C THR A 35 14.07 19.13 0.72
N LYS A 36 15.01 18.21 0.96
CA LYS A 36 14.78 16.77 0.78
C LYS A 36 13.74 16.23 1.76
N LEU A 37 13.88 16.56 3.04
CA LEU A 37 12.93 16.13 4.08
C LEU A 37 11.51 16.62 3.76
N PHE A 38 11.36 17.92 3.47
CA PHE A 38 10.07 18.49 3.13
C PHE A 38 9.45 17.83 1.89
N LYS A 39 10.22 17.63 0.82
CA LYS A 39 9.72 16.95 -0.39
C LYS A 39 9.24 15.53 -0.09
N THR A 40 10.00 14.76 0.68
CA THR A 40 9.62 13.40 1.06
C THR A 40 8.37 13.39 1.94
N THR A 41 8.30 14.26 2.96
CA THR A 41 7.13 14.34 3.84
C THR A 41 5.88 14.77 3.09
N VAL A 42 5.98 15.77 2.21
CA VAL A 42 4.85 16.25 1.40
C VAL A 42 4.37 15.13 0.45
N SER A 43 5.27 14.48 -0.28
CA SER A 43 4.90 13.38 -1.19
C SER A 43 4.29 12.18 -0.46
N GLN A 44 4.81 11.80 0.71
CA GLN A 44 4.21 10.74 1.53
C GLN A 44 2.83 11.12 2.07
N THR A 45 2.64 12.38 2.45
CA THR A 45 1.34 12.86 2.95
C THR A 45 0.31 12.94 1.83
N GLU A 46 0.72 13.39 0.66
CA GLU A 46 -0.12 13.46 -0.54
C GLU A 46 -0.57 12.07 -0.98
N THR A 47 0.37 11.13 -1.14
CA THR A 47 0.04 9.74 -1.50
C THR A 47 -0.87 9.08 -0.47
N ALA A 48 -0.60 9.24 0.84
CA ALA A 48 -1.46 8.73 1.89
C ALA A 48 -2.89 9.31 1.84
N SER A 49 -3.01 10.61 1.55
CA SER A 49 -4.31 11.28 1.40
C SER A 49 -5.05 10.80 0.16
N GLN A 50 -4.35 10.63 -0.97
CA GLN A 50 -4.91 10.08 -2.19
C GLN A 50 -5.41 8.64 -1.98
N PHE A 51 -4.67 7.79 -1.25
CA PHE A 51 -5.14 6.47 -0.86
C PHE A 51 -6.38 6.52 0.03
N SER A 52 -6.36 7.38 1.06
CA SER A 52 -7.51 7.54 1.95
C SER A 52 -8.75 7.97 1.17
N LEU A 53 -8.59 8.89 0.22
CA LEU A 53 -9.68 9.32 -0.67
C LEU A 53 -10.11 8.19 -1.61
N ALA A 54 -9.18 7.45 -2.22
CA ALA A 54 -9.49 6.32 -3.09
C ALA A 54 -10.33 5.25 -2.38
N CYS A 55 -10.01 4.95 -1.11
CA CYS A 55 -10.69 3.96 -0.31
C CYS A 55 -12.02 4.43 0.29
N THR A 56 -12.14 5.71 0.68
CA THR A 56 -13.35 6.23 1.35
C THR A 56 -14.38 6.83 0.39
N THR A 57 -13.94 7.42 -0.73
CA THR A 57 -14.84 8.11 -1.65
C THR A 57 -15.28 7.20 -2.78
N GLY A 58 -16.51 6.72 -2.68
CA GLY A 58 -17.23 6.18 -3.83
C GLY A 58 -16.61 4.92 -4.40
N LEU A 59 -16.05 4.04 -3.57
CA LEU A 59 -15.79 2.68 -4.01
C LEU A 59 -17.11 1.90 -4.00
N LYS A 60 -17.74 1.78 -5.17
CA LYS A 60 -18.90 0.91 -5.35
C LYS A 60 -18.45 -0.40 -5.97
N LEU A 61 -18.44 -1.45 -5.15
CA LEU A 61 -18.21 -2.82 -5.58
C LEU A 61 -19.53 -3.58 -5.50
N GLU A 62 -19.91 -4.20 -6.61
CA GLU A 62 -21.07 -5.06 -6.66
C GLU A 62 -20.61 -6.52 -6.66
N ILE A 63 -21.07 -7.30 -5.68
CA ILE A 63 -20.79 -8.73 -5.62
C ILE A 63 -21.97 -9.45 -6.26
N THR A 64 -21.76 -10.05 -7.43
CA THR A 64 -22.82 -10.68 -8.21
C THR A 64 -23.00 -12.14 -7.85
N GLU A 65 -21.90 -12.87 -7.61
CA GLU A 65 -21.96 -14.30 -7.31
C GLU A 65 -20.95 -14.67 -6.22
N LYS A 66 -21.36 -15.63 -5.39
CA LYS A 66 -20.55 -16.20 -4.33
C LYS A 66 -20.70 -17.73 -4.34
N LYS A 67 -19.59 -18.45 -4.33
CA LYS A 67 -19.59 -19.92 -4.37
C LYS A 67 -18.48 -20.48 -3.48
N VAL A 68 -18.81 -21.44 -2.64
CA VAL A 68 -17.84 -22.20 -1.87
C VAL A 68 -17.81 -23.63 -2.40
N ASN A 69 -16.62 -24.14 -2.69
CA ASN A 69 -16.39 -25.52 -3.07
C ASN A 69 -15.47 -26.17 -2.04
N PRO A 70 -16.02 -26.82 -0.99
CA PRO A 70 -15.23 -27.44 0.05
C PRO A 70 -14.41 -28.62 -0.47
N THR A 71 -14.90 -29.35 -1.48
CA THR A 71 -14.21 -30.50 -2.08
C THR A 71 -12.90 -30.10 -2.78
N LEU A 72 -12.90 -28.93 -3.44
CA LEU A 72 -11.73 -28.40 -4.15
C LEU A 72 -10.95 -27.37 -3.35
N PHE A 73 -11.35 -27.13 -2.10
CA PHE A 73 -10.82 -26.09 -1.24
C PHE A 73 -10.79 -24.67 -1.86
N LYS A 74 -11.88 -24.29 -2.53
CA LYS A 74 -11.98 -23.03 -3.27
C LYS A 74 -13.14 -22.16 -2.81
N VAL A 75 -12.90 -20.86 -2.70
CA VAL A 75 -13.95 -19.84 -2.57
C VAL A 75 -13.88 -18.94 -3.80
N SER A 76 -14.99 -18.84 -4.53
CA SER A 76 -15.11 -18.00 -5.73
C SER A 76 -16.07 -16.86 -5.47
N ILE A 77 -15.62 -15.64 -5.78
CA ILE A 77 -16.40 -14.41 -5.63
C ILE A 77 -16.34 -13.66 -6.96
N THR A 78 -17.49 -13.41 -7.58
CA THR A 78 -17.61 -12.59 -8.79
C THR A 78 -17.96 -11.17 -8.37
N MET A 79 -17.08 -10.23 -8.71
CA MET A 79 -17.22 -8.82 -8.36
C MET A 79 -17.23 -7.96 -9.61
N ARG A 80 -17.95 -6.85 -9.55
CA ARG A 80 -18.02 -5.85 -10.60
C ARG A 80 -17.68 -4.49 -10.00
N ASN A 81 -16.69 -3.83 -10.60
CA ASN A 81 -16.39 -2.45 -10.28
C ASN A 81 -17.44 -1.53 -10.92
N GLN A 82 -18.17 -0.77 -10.09
CA GLN A 82 -19.19 0.18 -10.56
C GLN A 82 -18.64 1.62 -10.70
N ASN A 83 -17.35 1.83 -10.50
CA ASN A 83 -16.72 3.16 -10.53
C ASN A 83 -16.15 3.42 -11.92
N GLN A 84 -16.69 4.42 -12.63
CA GLN A 84 -16.32 4.73 -14.01
C GLN A 84 -14.90 5.29 -14.15
N ASP A 85 -14.40 5.94 -13.10
CA ASP A 85 -13.19 6.74 -13.08
C ASP A 85 -12.04 6.08 -12.29
N LYS A 86 -12.28 4.94 -11.66
CA LYS A 86 -11.31 4.28 -10.77
C LYS A 86 -11.15 2.82 -11.15
N THR A 87 -9.93 2.44 -11.50
CA THR A 87 -9.52 1.04 -11.63
C THR A 87 -9.01 0.53 -10.30
N ILE A 88 -9.43 -0.66 -9.89
CA ILE A 88 -8.90 -1.34 -8.70
C ILE A 88 -7.85 -2.31 -9.20
N ASP A 89 -6.63 -2.24 -8.69
CA ASP A 89 -5.53 -3.04 -9.26
C ASP A 89 -5.57 -4.49 -8.80
N ASP A 90 -5.96 -4.73 -7.55
CA ASP A 90 -5.96 -6.06 -6.95
C ASP A 90 -6.85 -6.11 -5.68
N PHE A 91 -6.96 -7.29 -5.07
CA PHE A 91 -7.73 -7.52 -3.85
C PHE A 91 -7.03 -8.48 -2.89
N ASN A 92 -7.05 -8.14 -1.60
CA ASN A 92 -6.75 -9.06 -0.52
C ASN A 92 -8.06 -9.64 0.04
N PHE A 93 -8.07 -10.94 0.33
CA PHE A 93 -9.24 -11.62 0.87
C PHE A 93 -8.93 -12.16 2.26
N ILE A 94 -9.89 -12.03 3.17
CA ILE A 94 -9.85 -12.67 4.48
C ILE A 94 -11.09 -13.53 4.64
N VAL A 95 -10.90 -14.84 4.74
CA VAL A 95 -11.99 -15.81 4.86
C VAL A 95 -12.20 -16.14 6.33
N TYR A 96 -13.46 -16.10 6.77
CA TYR A 96 -13.88 -16.44 8.12
C TYR A 96 -14.72 -17.71 8.12
N ASP A 97 -14.41 -18.66 9.00
CA ASP A 97 -15.34 -19.72 9.36
C ASP A 97 -16.30 -19.28 10.48
N ALA A 98 -17.26 -20.14 10.82
CA ALA A 98 -18.19 -19.92 11.93
C ALA A 98 -17.53 -19.88 13.32
N VAL A 99 -16.28 -20.33 13.43
CA VAL A 99 -15.50 -20.35 14.68
C VAL A 99 -14.64 -19.09 14.82
N GLY A 100 -14.57 -18.27 13.76
CA GLY A 100 -13.77 -17.05 13.73
C GLY A 100 -12.29 -17.30 13.43
N LYS A 101 -11.91 -18.44 12.85
CA LYS A 101 -10.54 -18.59 12.31
C LYS A 101 -10.38 -17.67 11.11
N ILE A 102 -9.21 -17.03 11.04
CA ILE A 102 -8.90 -15.97 10.09
C ILE A 102 -7.61 -16.34 9.35
N LYS A 103 -7.62 -16.28 8.02
CA LYS A 103 -6.39 -16.28 7.23
C LYS A 103 -6.49 -15.33 6.06
N LYS A 104 -5.39 -14.61 5.80
CA LYS A 104 -5.25 -13.68 4.67
C LYS A 104 -4.80 -14.44 3.43
N TYR A 105 -5.48 -14.20 2.32
CA TYR A 105 -5.18 -14.77 1.01
C TYR A 105 -5.03 -13.65 -0.02
N ALA A 106 -4.05 -13.78 -0.90
CA ALA A 106 -4.02 -12.99 -2.14
C ALA A 106 -5.05 -13.60 -3.11
N GLY A 107 -5.89 -12.77 -3.73
CA GLY A 107 -6.80 -13.25 -4.76
C GLY A 107 -6.08 -13.52 -6.07
N TYR A 108 -6.64 -14.42 -6.86
CA TYR A 108 -6.26 -14.59 -8.26
C TYR A 108 -7.52 -14.43 -9.09
N ALA A 109 -7.51 -13.52 -10.07
CA ALA A 109 -8.61 -13.46 -11.02
C ALA A 109 -8.55 -14.66 -11.98
N LEU A 110 -9.73 -15.10 -12.38
CA LEU A 110 -9.93 -16.03 -13.46
C LEU A 110 -10.44 -15.26 -14.67
N THR A 111 -9.68 -15.28 -15.76
CA THR A 111 -10.16 -14.81 -17.07
C THR A 111 -10.49 -16.04 -17.91
N ASN A 112 -11.75 -16.19 -18.32
CA ASN A 112 -12.22 -17.31 -19.15
C ASN A 112 -11.92 -18.71 -18.56
N GLY A 113 -11.98 -18.85 -17.23
CA GLY A 113 -11.83 -20.15 -16.55
C GLY A 113 -10.39 -20.65 -16.37
N ASN A 114 -9.38 -19.93 -16.87
CA ASN A 114 -7.97 -20.25 -16.65
C ASN A 114 -7.37 -19.39 -15.53
N PHE A 115 -6.58 -20.02 -14.66
CA PHE A 115 -5.80 -19.32 -13.63
C PHE A 115 -4.62 -18.60 -14.29
N THR A 116 -4.64 -17.27 -14.30
CA THR A 116 -3.42 -16.48 -14.54
C THR A 116 -2.64 -16.34 -13.24
N SER A 117 -2.04 -17.44 -12.79
CA SER A 117 -1.18 -17.44 -11.60
C SER A 117 0.25 -17.06 -12.00
N THR A 118 0.64 -15.83 -11.74
CA THR A 118 1.88 -15.47 -11.03
C THR A 118 1.97 -13.95 -11.02
N SER A 119 1.64 -13.31 -9.89
CA SER A 119 1.92 -11.88 -9.66
C SER A 119 1.32 -10.85 -10.66
N GLY A 120 0.47 -11.30 -11.59
CA GLY A 120 -0.25 -10.42 -12.50
C GLY A 120 -1.43 -9.80 -11.77
N LYS A 121 -1.28 -8.55 -11.34
CA LYS A 121 -2.36 -7.67 -10.88
C LYS A 121 -3.55 -7.84 -11.82
N ALA A 122 -4.65 -8.37 -11.32
CA ALA A 122 -5.86 -8.51 -12.11
C ALA A 122 -6.74 -7.29 -11.83
N ALA A 123 -6.41 -6.21 -12.54
CA ALA A 123 -7.14 -4.97 -12.40
C ALA A 123 -8.62 -5.20 -12.74
N LEU A 124 -9.49 -4.79 -11.83
CA LEU A 124 -10.93 -4.81 -12.03
C LEU A 124 -11.35 -3.55 -12.77
N GLU A 125 -11.39 -3.67 -14.08
CA GLU A 125 -11.83 -2.61 -14.99
C GLU A 125 -13.35 -2.41 -14.91
N PHE A 126 -13.77 -1.15 -14.99
CA PHE A 126 -15.17 -0.81 -15.13
C PHE A 126 -15.68 -1.18 -16.54
N PRO A 127 -16.89 -1.74 -16.70
CA PRO A 127 -17.76 -2.37 -15.72
C PRO A 127 -17.80 -3.90 -15.93
N VAL A 128 -16.64 -4.53 -16.10
CA VAL A 128 -16.56 -5.96 -16.46
C VAL A 128 -16.55 -6.79 -15.17
N PRO A 129 -17.54 -7.68 -14.94
CA PRO A 129 -17.49 -8.60 -13.82
C PRO A 129 -16.29 -9.54 -13.96
N GLN A 130 -15.54 -9.74 -12.87
CA GLN A 130 -14.46 -10.72 -12.82
C GLN A 130 -14.65 -11.64 -11.62
N THR A 131 -14.32 -12.93 -11.82
CA THR A 131 -14.39 -13.94 -10.77
C THR A 131 -13.01 -14.15 -10.16
N TYR A 132 -12.90 -13.91 -8.86
CA TYR A 132 -11.72 -14.18 -8.08
C TYR A 132 -11.88 -15.51 -7.38
N THR A 133 -10.85 -16.36 -7.46
CA THR A 133 -10.84 -17.66 -6.76
C THR A 133 -9.72 -17.70 -5.75
N ILE A 134 -10.10 -18.00 -4.52
CA ILE A 134 -9.23 -18.12 -3.35
C ILE A 134 -9.01 -19.61 -3.13
N ASN A 135 -7.76 -20.05 -3.20
CA ASN A 135 -7.36 -21.41 -2.83
C ASN A 135 -7.05 -21.43 -1.34
N VAL A 136 -7.85 -22.17 -0.57
CA VAL A 136 -7.68 -22.32 0.88
C VAL A 136 -6.89 -23.61 1.12
N ALA A 137 -5.82 -23.57 1.91
CA ALA A 137 -5.10 -24.80 2.19
C ALA A 137 -5.95 -25.69 3.13
N PRO A 138 -5.90 -27.03 2.96
CA PRO A 138 -6.61 -27.94 3.85
C PRO A 138 -6.24 -27.68 5.32
N GLY A 139 -7.25 -27.49 6.17
CA GLY A 139 -7.07 -27.26 7.61
C GLY A 139 -6.95 -25.78 8.04
N ASP A 140 -6.79 -24.85 7.11
CA ASP A 140 -6.75 -23.41 7.45
C ASP A 140 -8.11 -22.90 7.94
N VAL A 141 -9.16 -23.20 7.18
CA VAL A 141 -10.54 -22.75 7.39
C VAL A 141 -11.48 -23.91 7.07
N ASP A 142 -12.51 -24.13 7.90
CA ASP A 142 -13.57 -25.10 7.59
C ASP A 142 -14.50 -24.51 6.53
N LEU A 143 -14.28 -24.89 5.27
CA LEU A 143 -15.06 -24.39 4.14
C LEU A 143 -16.52 -24.83 4.15
N THR A 144 -16.91 -25.80 4.97
CA THR A 144 -18.33 -26.14 5.15
C THR A 144 -19.07 -25.14 6.03
N LYS A 145 -18.33 -24.26 6.70
CA LYS A 145 -18.83 -23.28 7.67
C LYS A 145 -18.32 -21.86 7.39
N VAL A 146 -18.05 -21.51 6.14
CA VAL A 146 -17.69 -20.14 5.79
C VAL A 146 -18.85 -19.22 6.14
N SER A 147 -18.61 -18.22 6.99
CA SER A 147 -19.62 -17.28 7.45
C SER A 147 -19.56 -15.97 6.66
N LYS A 148 -18.34 -15.44 6.47
CA LYS A 148 -18.09 -14.21 5.73
C LYS A 148 -16.71 -14.21 5.09
N VAL A 149 -16.55 -13.38 4.05
CA VAL A 149 -15.26 -13.03 3.45
C VAL A 149 -15.15 -11.51 3.42
N GLU A 150 -14.05 -10.98 3.94
CA GLU A 150 -13.69 -9.58 3.82
C GLU A 150 -12.82 -9.38 2.57
N VAL A 151 -13.19 -8.40 1.75
CA VAL A 151 -12.49 -8.05 0.53
C VAL A 151 -11.86 -6.69 0.71
N TYR A 152 -10.54 -6.61 0.57
CA TYR A 152 -9.74 -5.40 0.73
C TYR A 152 -9.17 -4.99 -0.64
N PRO A 153 -9.76 -3.99 -1.29
CA PRO A 153 -9.26 -3.44 -2.55
C PRO A 153 -7.84 -2.91 -2.39
N ILE A 154 -7.04 -3.05 -3.43
CA ILE A 154 -5.67 -2.58 -3.52
C ILE A 154 -5.56 -1.60 -4.68
N PHE A 155 -4.96 -0.46 -4.40
CA PHE A 155 -4.68 0.58 -5.39
C PHE A 155 -3.17 0.81 -5.50
N THR A 156 -2.76 1.28 -6.67
CA THR A 156 -1.40 1.68 -7.01
C THR A 156 -1.43 3.15 -7.40
N ILE A 157 -0.82 3.99 -6.59
CA ILE A 157 -0.77 5.43 -6.79
C ILE A 157 0.70 5.84 -6.80
N GLU A 158 1.16 6.41 -7.92
CA GLU A 158 2.55 6.83 -8.11
C GLU A 158 3.58 5.71 -7.83
N GLY A 159 3.23 4.46 -8.19
CA GLY A 159 4.09 3.29 -7.98
C GLY A 159 4.06 2.70 -6.56
N ASN A 160 3.42 3.38 -5.59
CA ASN A 160 3.15 2.81 -4.27
C ASN A 160 1.89 1.95 -4.36
N THR A 161 1.89 0.76 -3.77
CA THR A 161 0.71 -0.13 -3.73
C THR A 161 0.25 -0.27 -2.29
N LYS A 162 -1.04 0.01 -2.00
CA LYS A 162 -1.61 -0.10 -0.65
C LYS A 162 -3.02 -0.65 -0.69
N ALA A 163 -3.34 -1.55 0.24
CA ALA A 163 -4.70 -2.03 0.46
C ALA A 163 -5.50 -1.01 1.30
N CYS A 164 -6.80 -0.92 1.03
CA CYS A 164 -7.70 -0.12 1.85
C CYS A 164 -7.81 -0.66 3.28
N ASP A 165 -8.11 0.22 4.23
CA ASP A 165 -8.27 -0.17 5.65
C ASP A 165 -9.70 -0.70 5.93
N THR A 166 -10.68 -0.31 5.11
CA THR A 166 -12.09 -0.73 5.20
C THR A 166 -12.37 -1.86 4.21
N PRO A 167 -12.77 -3.05 4.67
CA PRO A 167 -13.16 -4.13 3.77
C PRO A 167 -14.61 -4.00 3.29
N GLU A 168 -14.88 -4.59 2.14
CA GLU A 168 -16.24 -4.96 1.72
C GLU A 168 -16.58 -6.34 2.30
N LEU A 169 -17.76 -6.47 2.91
CA LEU A 169 -18.19 -7.71 3.58
C LEU A 169 -19.05 -8.57 2.67
N VAL A 170 -18.58 -9.79 2.40
CA VAL A 170 -19.34 -10.82 1.66
C VAL A 170 -19.81 -11.89 2.63
N THR A 171 -21.10 -11.89 2.98
CA THR A 171 -21.69 -12.94 3.82
C THR A 171 -22.15 -14.12 2.97
N PHE A 172 -21.92 -15.35 3.42
CA PHE A 172 -22.29 -16.57 2.69
C PHE A 172 -23.64 -17.14 3.11
#